data_AF-A0A520P5V4-F1
#
_entry.id   AF-A0A520P5V4-F1
#
_cell.length_a   1.000
_cell.length_b   1.000
_cell.length_c   1.000
_cell.angle_alpha   90.00
_cell.angle_beta   90.00
_cell.angle_gamma   90.00
#
_symmetry.space_group_name_H-M   'P 1'
#
loop_
_entity.id
_entity.type
_entity.pdbx_description
1 polymer ?
#
loop_
_entity_poly.entity_id
_entity_poly.type
_entity_poly.pdbx_seq_one_letter_code
_entity_poly.pdbx_strand_id
1 'polypeptide(L)' 'PVKKVMDFGAFVEVFPGTEGLVHISNLAEGRVEKVTDVCKEGDIVTVKATGVDRRGKIQLSIKDV' A
#
# COMPACT_ATOMS: atom_id res chain seq x y z
N PRO A 1 3.96 -6.17 -6.42
CA PRO A 1 5.14 -5.35 -6.04
C PRO A 1 4.73 -3.87 -5.92
N VAL A 2 5.48 -3.07 -5.17
CA VAL A 2 5.23 -1.63 -5.05
C VAL A 2 5.51 -0.96 -6.39
N LYS A 3 4.48 -0.38 -7.00
CA LYS A 3 4.58 0.34 -8.28
C LYS A 3 5.05 1.77 -8.09
N LYS A 4 4.54 2.42 -7.05
CA LYS A 4 4.77 3.84 -6.81
C LYS A 4 4.66 4.17 -5.34
N VAL A 5 5.55 5.02 -4.85
CA VAL A 5 5.50 5.54 -3.48
C VAL A 5 5.16 7.03 -3.52
N MET A 6 4.27 7.45 -2.65
CA MET A 6 3.85 8.85 -2.46
C MET A 6 3.98 9.21 -0.98
N ASP A 7 4.00 10.49 -0.64
CA ASP A 7 4.18 10.93 0.76
C ASP A 7 3.04 10.48 1.69
N PHE A 8 1.85 10.26 1.14
CA PHE A 8 0.66 9.84 1.90
C PHE A 8 0.35 8.33 1.81
N GLY A 9 1.10 7.57 1.00
CA GLY A 9 0.84 6.13 0.83
C GLY A 9 1.64 5.48 -0.30
N ALA A 10 1.46 4.17 -0.44
CA ALA A 10 2.13 3.37 -1.47
C ALA A 10 1.10 2.67 -2.37
N PHE A 11 1.37 2.66 -3.68
CA PHE A 11 0.62 1.91 -4.67
C PHE A 11 1.27 0.55 -4.86
N VAL A 12 0.49 -0.50 -4.60
CA VAL A 12 0.92 -1.89 -4.72
C VAL A 12 0.11 -2.57 -5.79
N GLU A 13 0.77 -3.15 -6.78
CA GLU A 13 0.11 -4.01 -7.75
C GLU A 13 -0.10 -5.39 -7.13
N VAL A 14 -1.37 -5.78 -7.03
CA VAL A 14 -1.82 -7.06 -6.43
C VAL A 14 -2.14 -8.07 -7.52
N PHE A 15 -2.71 -7.61 -8.63
CA PHE A 15 -2.99 -8.40 -9.82
C PHE A 15 -2.68 -7.56 -11.07
N PRO A 16 -2.38 -8.19 -12.22
CA PRO A 16 -2.15 -7.47 -13.47
C PRO A 16 -3.33 -6.54 -13.81
N GLY A 17 -3.07 -5.24 -13.85
CA GLY A 17 -4.09 -4.22 -14.12
C GLY A 17 -4.97 -3.83 -12.92
N THR A 18 -4.70 -4.37 -11.73
CA THR A 18 -5.37 -3.97 -10.49
C THR A 18 -4.35 -3.44 -9.47
N GLU A 19 -4.44 -2.14 -9.22
CA GLU A 19 -3.62 -1.43 -8.25
C GLU A 19 -4.41 -1.22 -6.95
N GLY A 20 -3.73 -1.50 -5.83
CA GLY A 20 -4.22 -1.13 -4.52
C GLY A 20 -3.42 0.02 -3.92
N LEU A 21 -4.06 0.76 -3.01
CA LEU A 21 -3.45 1.83 -2.26
C LEU A 21 -3.35 1.45 -0.80
N VAL A 22 -2.15 1.52 -0.25
CA VAL A 22 -1.89 1.47 1.18
C VAL A 22 -1.70 2.88 1.68
N HIS A 23 -2.54 3.31 2.63
CA HIS A 23 -2.38 4.61 3.28
C HIS A 23 -1.19 4.59 4.24
N ILE A 24 -0.49 5.71 4.42
CA ILE A 24 0.66 5.80 5.34
C ILE A 24 0.33 5.31 6.76
N SER A 25 -0.90 5.57 7.21
CA SER A 25 -1.41 5.12 8.52
C SER A 25 -1.59 3.60 8.64
N ASN A 26 -1.66 2.88 7.51
CA ASN A 26 -1.85 1.43 7.44
C ASN A 26 -0.56 0.69 7.01
N LEU A 27 0.57 1.41 6.89
CA LEU A 27 1.86 0.82 6.54
C LEU A 27 2.54 0.10 7.71
N ALA A 28 2.38 0.60 8.95
CA ALA A 28 3.00 0.01 10.13
C ALA A 28 2.24 0.34 11.42
N GLU A 29 2.46 -0.45 12.48
CA GLU A 29 2.02 -0.15 13.84
C GLU A 29 2.91 0.90 14.51
N GLY A 30 2.92 2.12 13.97
CA GLY A 30 3.74 3.20 14.51
C GLY A 30 3.56 4.50 13.75
N ARG A 31 4.15 5.59 14.27
CA ARG A 31 4.18 6.86 13.56
C ARG A 31 5.18 6.76 12.42
N VAL A 32 4.68 6.51 11.21
CA VAL A 32 5.48 6.56 9.99
C VAL A 32 5.53 8.00 9.50
N GLU A 33 6.73 8.59 9.46
CA GLU A 33 6.92 9.93 8.90
C GLU A 33 7.07 9.90 7.37
N LYS A 34 7.73 8.86 6.85
CA LYS A 34 7.94 8.69 5.41
C LYS A 34 7.60 7.28 4.97
N VAL A 35 6.82 7.19 3.91
CA VAL A 35 6.46 5.91 3.28
C VAL A 35 7.69 5.16 2.78
N THR A 36 8.69 5.88 2.29
CA THR A 36 9.96 5.35 1.75
C THR A 36 10.81 4.59 2.78
N ASP A 37 10.58 4.84 4.07
CA ASP A 37 11.30 4.15 5.14
C ASP A 37 10.72 2.75 5.39
N VAL A 38 9.46 2.54 5.03
CA VAL A 38 8.73 1.28 5.22
C VAL A 38 8.64 0.48 3.93
N CYS A 39 8.51 1.15 2.78
CA CYS A 39 8.35 0.50 1.48
C CYS A 39 8.92 1.36 0.35
N LYS A 40 9.62 0.70 -0.58
CA LYS A 40 10.25 1.35 -1.73
C LYS A 40 9.64 0.84 -3.03
N GLU A 41 9.80 1.62 -4.10
CA GLU A 41 9.40 1.17 -5.43
C GLU A 41 10.16 -0.11 -5.81
N GLY A 42 9.42 -1.11 -6.28
CA GLY A 42 9.95 -2.44 -6.57
C GLY A 42 9.91 -3.42 -5.40
N ASP A 43 9.66 -2.99 -4.16
CA ASP A 43 9.58 -3.91 -3.03
C ASP A 43 8.41 -4.89 -3.16
N ILE A 44 8.63 -6.10 -2.65
CA ILE A 44 7.59 -7.11 -2.50
C ILE A 44 7.08 -7.04 -1.06
N VAL A 45 5.95 -6.36 -0.88
CA VAL A 45 5.27 -6.25 0.41
C VAL A 45 4.03 -7.13 0.44
N THR A 46 3.78 -7.78 1.58
CA THR A 46 2.54 -8.51 1.82
C THR A 46 1.50 -7.55 2.37
N VAL A 47 0.30 -7.62 1.80
CA VAL A 47 -0.80 -6.70 2.08
C VAL A 47 -2.10 -7.50 2.17
N LYS A 48 -3.00 -7.07 3.03
CA LYS A 48 -4.36 -7.61 3.12
C LYS A 48 -5.34 -6.67 2.46
N ALA A 49 -6.18 -7.20 1.58
CA ALA A 49 -7.28 -6.44 0.98
C ALA A 49 -8.42 -6.27 1.99
N THR A 50 -8.71 -5.03 2.35
CA THR A 50 -9.79 -4.66 3.28
C THR A 50 -11.03 -4.13 2.56
N GLY A 51 -10.91 -3.70 1.31
CA GLY A 51 -12.06 -3.26 0.52
C GLY A 51 -11.68 -2.77 -0.87
N VAL A 52 -12.68 -2.30 -1.62
CA VAL A 52 -12.52 -1.69 -2.94
C VAL A 52 -13.23 -0.34 -2.96
N ASP A 53 -12.52 0.68 -3.44
CA ASP A 53 -13.06 2.02 -3.70
C ASP A 53 -13.92 2.01 -4.98
N ARG A 54 -14.90 2.92 -5.08
CA ARG A 54 -15.75 3.14 -6.27
C ARG A 54 -14.99 3.39 -7.58
N ARG A 55 -13.71 3.80 -7.52
CA ARG A 55 -12.80 3.96 -8.67
C ARG A 55 -12.08 2.67 -9.06
N GLY A 56 -12.39 1.55 -8.41
CA GLY A 56 -11.78 0.24 -8.66
C GLY A 56 -10.42 0.03 -8.00
N LYS A 57 -9.98 0.93 -7.11
CA LYS A 57 -8.73 0.75 -6.35
C LYS A 57 -8.96 -0.12 -5.14
N ILE A 58 -8.11 -1.11 -4.92
CA ILE A 58 -8.18 -1.96 -3.72
C ILE A 58 -7.60 -1.18 -2.54
N GLN A 59 -8.34 -1.09 -1.44
CA GLN A 59 -7.78 -0.66 -0.17
C GLN A 59 -7.01 -1.82 0.46
N LEU A 60 -5.75 -1.53 0.75
CA LEU A 60 -4.80 -2.49 1.27
C LEU A 60 -4.30 -2.04 2.64
N SER A 61 -4.10 -3.00 3.54
CA SER A 61 -3.52 -2.79 4.86
C SER A 61 -2.31 -3.72 5.03
N ILE A 62 -1.15 -3.17 5.40
CA ILE A 62 0.03 -3.98 5.77
C ILE A 62 -0.07 -4.42 7.22
N LYS A 63 -0.67 -3.59 8.07
CA LYS A 63 -0.82 -3.82 9.50
C LYS A 63 -1.60 -5.09 9.87
N ASP A 64 -2.56 -5.50 9.05
CA ASP A 64 -3.45 -6.64 9.34
C ASP A 64 -2.97 -7.99 8.78
N VAL A 65 -1.69 -8.08 8.40
CA VAL A 65 -1.04 -9.29 7.87
C VAL A 65 -0.34 -10.06 8.98
#